data_AF-A0A067QJT9-F1
#
_entry.id   AF-A0A067QJT9-F1
#
_cell.length_a   1.000
_cell.length_b   1.000
_cell.length_c   1.000
_cell.angle_alpha   90.00
_cell.angle_beta   90.00
_cell.angle_gamma   90.00
#
_symmetry.space_group_name_H-M   'P 1'
#
loop_
_entity.id
_entity.type
_entity.pdbx_description
1 polymer ?
#
loop_
_entity_poly.entity_id
_entity_poly.type
_entity_poly.pdbx_seq_one_letter_code
_entity_poly.pdbx_strand_id
1 'polypeptide(L)'
;MKGDLVTLVPETADGFRATVRVLRSLGSSLAKPREAIHALNIVLRSQSALSFVQVGRCFFTPTEPIVELGKGLEMWRGSFQTVTLGWKPFANVDVVQKRLR
;
A
#
# COMPACT_ATOMS: atom_id res chain seq x y z
N MET A 1 0.73 14.51 23.23
CA MET A 1 0.62 13.55 22.11
C MET A 1 1.98 13.45 21.44
N LYS A 2 2.61 12.26 21.44
CA LYS A 2 3.88 11.98 20.75
C LYS A 2 3.55 11.49 19.36
N GLY A 3 3.99 12.18 18.31
CA GLY A 3 3.72 11.80 16.92
C GLY A 3 5.00 11.39 16.22
N ASP A 4 4.94 10.30 15.45
CA ASP A 4 5.94 9.97 14.45
C ASP A 4 5.81 10.97 13.28
N LEU A 5 6.92 11.57 12.84
CA LEU A 5 6.90 12.49 11.70
C LEU A 5 7.29 11.73 10.43
N VAL A 6 6.31 11.52 9.56
CA VAL A 6 6.54 11.04 8.20
C VAL A 6 6.62 12.28 7.31
N THR A 7 7.80 12.55 6.75
CA THR A 7 7.98 13.60 5.75
C THR A 7 8.01 12.96 4.37
N LEU A 8 7.10 13.39 3.50
CA LEU A 8 7.09 13.02 2.10
C LEU A 8 7.69 14.18 1.32
N VAL A 9 8.79 13.93 0.63
CA VAL A 9 9.40 14.92 -0.25
C VAL A 9 9.21 14.40 -1.68
N PRO A 10 8.53 15.14 -2.57
CA PRO A 10 8.47 14.78 -3.97
C PRO A 10 9.90 14.79 -4.55
N GLU A 11 10.31 13.70 -5.19
CA GLU A 11 11.65 13.53 -5.75
C GLU A 11 11.64 13.76 -7.27
N THR A 12 10.52 13.46 -7.93
CA THR A 12 10.29 13.67 -9.37
C THR A 12 8.79 13.78 -9.67
N ALA A 13 8.41 14.13 -10.91
CA ALA A 13 7.00 14.19 -11.35
C ALA A 13 6.21 12.89 -11.06
N ASP A 14 6.89 11.73 -11.08
CA ASP A 14 6.30 10.41 -10.88
C ASP A 14 6.80 9.70 -9.62
N GLY A 15 7.55 10.39 -8.74
CA GLY A 15 8.30 9.76 -7.65
C GLY A 15 8.24 10.55 -6.34
N PHE A 16 8.02 9.83 -5.24
CA PHE A 16 8.02 10.39 -3.88
C PHE A 16 9.09 9.72 -3.03
N ARG A 17 9.94 10.52 -2.39
CA ARG A 17 10.84 10.05 -1.35
C ARG A 17 10.16 10.15 0.00
N ALA A 18 9.75 9.01 0.55
CA ALA A 18 9.25 8.95 1.92
C ALA A 18 10.42 8.84 2.91
N THR A 19 10.59 9.85 3.76
CA THR A 19 11.52 9.81 4.89
C THR A 19 10.73 9.66 6.18
N VAL A 20 10.85 8.50 6.82
CA VAL A 20 10.32 8.31 8.17
C VAL A 20 11.35 8.78 9.17
N ARG A 21 11.06 9.87 9.89
CA ARG A 21 11.84 10.30 11.05
C ARG A 21 11.05 9.98 12.30
N VAL A 22 11.48 8.95 13.03
CA VAL A 22 11.00 8.72 14.39
C VAL A 22 11.48 9.91 15.23
N LEU A 23 10.60 10.87 15.50
CA LEU A 23 10.90 11.95 16.43
C LEU A 23 11.04 11.31 17.80
N ARG A 24 12.28 11.17 18.27
CA ARG A 24 12.58 10.76 19.64
C ARG A 24 11.87 11.70 20.59
N SER A 25 10.72 11.26 21.08
CA SER A 25 10.52 11.42 22.50
C SER A 25 11.54 10.55 23.21
N LEU A 26 12.13 11.05 24.29
CA LEU A 26 13.04 10.35 25.20
C LEU A 26 12.41 9.08 25.80
N GLY A 27 12.34 8.01 25.00
CA GLY A 27 11.71 6.75 25.38
C GLY A 27 11.86 5.75 24.25
N SER A 28 12.89 4.92 24.36
CA SER A 28 13.14 3.77 23.49
C SER A 28 12.03 2.73 23.69
N SER A 29 10.91 2.88 22.99
CA SER A 29 9.97 1.78 22.83
C SER A 29 10.49 0.88 21.71
N LEU A 30 10.69 -0.41 21.99
CA LEU A 30 10.97 -1.43 20.98
C LEU A 30 9.72 -1.76 20.13
N ALA A 31 8.57 -1.14 20.43
CA ALA A 31 7.35 -1.36 19.67
C ALA A 31 7.48 -0.78 18.26
N LYS A 32 7.05 -1.55 17.26
CA LYS A 32 6.99 -1.07 15.88
C LYS A 32 6.10 0.18 15.80
N PRO A 33 6.56 1.29 15.18
CA PRO A 33 5.78 2.52 15.08
C PRO A 33 4.58 2.29 14.15
N ARG A 34 3.41 2.03 14.73
CA ARG A 34 2.21 1.62 14.00
C ARG A 34 1.67 2.77 13.14
N GLU A 35 1.72 3.98 13.67
CA GLU A 35 1.26 5.21 13.05
C GLU A 35 2.09 5.53 11.80
N ALA A 36 3.43 5.43 11.90
CA ALA A 36 4.31 5.59 10.75
C ALA A 36 4.07 4.52 9.67
N ILE A 37 3.91 3.25 10.06
CA ILE A 37 3.57 2.16 9.11
C ILE A 37 2.23 2.45 8.42
N HIS A 38 1.24 2.92 9.17
CA HIS A 38 -0.07 3.24 8.64
C HIS A 38 -0.01 4.39 7.63
N ALA A 39 0.69 5.48 7.97
CA ALA A 39 0.90 6.61 7.07
C ALA A 39 1.61 6.18 5.78
N LEU A 40 2.66 5.37 5.86
CA LEU A 40 3.33 4.81 4.68
C LEU A 40 2.39 3.96 3.82
N ASN A 41 1.51 3.16 4.44
CA ASN A 41 0.53 2.36 3.72
C ASN A 41 -0.51 3.24 3.00
N ILE A 42 -0.90 4.40 3.54
CA ILE A 42 -1.80 5.34 2.87
C ILE A 42 -1.11 5.90 1.61
N VAL A 43 0.13 6.36 1.77
CA VAL A 43 0.89 6.99 0.67
C VAL A 43 1.15 5.99 -0.44
N LEU A 44 1.63 4.79 -0.11
CA LEU A 44 1.88 3.72 -1.08
C LEU A 44 0.63 3.41 -1.93
N ARG A 45 -0.54 3.50 -1.31
CA ARG A 45 -1.83 3.15 -1.95
C ARG A 45 -2.49 4.31 -2.68
N SER A 46 -2.03 5.54 -2.47
CA SER A 46 -2.70 6.75 -2.97
C SER A 46 -2.91 6.72 -4.48
N GLN A 47 -1.87 6.40 -5.25
CA GLN A 47 -1.97 6.32 -6.71
C GLN A 47 -2.87 5.16 -7.17
N SER A 48 -2.65 3.96 -6.63
CA SER A 48 -3.43 2.77 -6.97
C SER A 48 -4.92 2.94 -6.66
N ALA A 49 -5.26 3.70 -5.61
CA ALA A 49 -6.65 3.97 -5.22
C ALA A 49 -7.36 4.93 -6.20
N LEU A 50 -6.63 5.73 -6.97
CA LEU A 50 -7.21 6.63 -7.98
C LEU A 50 -7.50 5.90 -9.30
N SER A 51 -6.74 4.85 -9.62
CA SER A 51 -6.82 4.15 -10.91
C SER A 51 -7.55 2.82 -10.87
N PHE A 52 -7.73 2.20 -9.70
CA PHE A 52 -8.24 0.83 -9.57
C PHE A 52 -9.34 0.71 -8.51
N VAL A 53 -10.13 -0.36 -8.61
CA VAL A 53 -11.15 -0.69 -7.61
C VAL A 53 -10.47 -1.24 -6.36
N GLN A 54 -10.48 -0.47 -5.28
CA GLN A 54 -9.89 -0.87 -4.02
C GLN A 54 -10.83 -1.78 -3.21
N VAL A 55 -10.33 -2.93 -2.76
CA VAL A 55 -10.99 -3.80 -1.78
C VAL A 55 -9.97 -4.12 -0.68
N GLY A 56 -10.10 -3.44 0.46
CA GLY A 56 -9.15 -3.56 1.56
C GLY A 56 -7.75 -3.07 1.18
N ARG A 57 -6.80 -4.01 1.05
CA ARG A 57 -5.39 -3.76 0.67
C ARG A 57 -5.06 -4.19 -0.76
N CYS A 58 -6.09 -4.63 -1.49
CA CYS A 58 -5.97 -5.09 -2.86
C CYS A 58 -6.59 -4.07 -3.80
N PHE A 59 -5.99 -3.93 -4.98
CA PHE A 59 -6.42 -3.05 -6.05
C PHE A 59 -6.71 -3.90 -7.27
N PHE A 60 -7.93 -3.84 -7.78
CA PHE A 60 -8.41 -4.68 -8.86
C PHE A 60 -8.79 -3.86 -10.08
N THR A 61 -8.55 -4.43 -11.25
CA THR A 61 -9.03 -3.95 -12.53
C THR A 61 -9.68 -5.13 -13.27
N PRO A 62 -10.70 -4.90 -14.11
CA PRO A 62 -11.09 -5.90 -15.08
C PRO A 62 -9.84 -6.30 -15.86
N THR A 63 -9.62 -7.60 -16.07
CA THR A 63 -8.63 -7.99 -17.07
C THR A 63 -9.17 -7.62 -18.44
N GLU A 64 -8.34 -7.02 -19.27
CA GLU A 64 -8.61 -6.86 -20.69
C GLU A 64 -7.69 -7.84 -21.47
N PRO A 65 -8.24 -8.84 -22.18
CA PRO A 65 -9.66 -9.17 -22.33
C PRO A 65 -10.28 -9.77 -21.04
N ILE A 66 -11.60 -9.60 -20.87
CA ILE A 66 -12.35 -10.19 -19.76
C ILE A 66 -12.21 -11.70 -19.83
N VAL A 67 -11.59 -12.30 -18.81
CA VAL A 67 -11.44 -13.74 -18.74
C VAL A 67 -12.69 -14.30 -18.08
N GLU A 68 -13.59 -14.84 -18.89
CA GLU A 68 -14.72 -15.63 -18.40
C GLU A 68 -14.22 -17.00 -17.94
N LEU A 69 -14.49 -17.35 -16.69
CA LEU A 69 -14.19 -18.67 -16.13
C LEU A 69 -15.33 -19.68 -16.37
N GLY A 70 -16.30 -19.30 -17.23
CA GLY A 70 -17.53 -20.04 -17.51
C GLY A 70 -18.65 -19.76 -16.50
N LYS A 71 -19.90 -20.09 -16.88
CA LYS A 71 -21.13 -19.90 -16.06
C LYS A 71 -21.38 -18.47 -15.59
N GLY A 72 -20.97 -17.46 -16.38
CA GLY A 72 -21.11 -16.05 -16.03
C GLY A 72 -20.13 -15.57 -14.95
N LEU A 73 -19.07 -16.33 -14.66
CA LEU A 73 -18.03 -15.91 -13.73
C LEU A 73 -16.96 -15.10 -14.44
N GLU A 74 -16.68 -13.92 -13.91
CA GLU A 74 -15.61 -13.05 -14.39
C GLU A 74 -14.40 -13.12 -13.48
N MET A 75 -13.21 -13.06 -14.08
CA MET A 75 -11.95 -12.98 -13.35
C MET A 75 -11.42 -11.55 -13.36
N TRP A 76 -11.15 -11.01 -12.19
CA TRP A 76 -10.47 -9.73 -12.01
C TRP A 76 -9.06 -9.97 -11.51
N ARG A 77 -8.08 -9.32 -12.12
CA ARG A 77 -6.69 -9.33 -11.64
C ARG A 77 -6.41 -8.07 -10.87
N GLY A 78 -5.47 -8.17 -9.94
CA GLY A 78 -5.10 -7.05 -9.11
C GLY A 78 -3.74 -7.22 -8.46
N SER A 79 -3.41 -6.26 -7.63
CA SER A 79 -2.23 -6.29 -6.78
C SER A 79 -2.62 -6.09 -5.32
N PHE A 80 -1.92 -6.79 -4.43
CA PHE A 80 -1.93 -6.55 -2.99
C PHE A 80 -0.68 -5.73 -2.65
N GLN A 81 -0.84 -4.65 -1.87
CA GLN A 81 0.27 -3.77 -1.51
C GLN A 81 0.27 -3.46 -0.01
N THR A 82 1.41 -3.68 0.65
CA THR A 82 1.59 -3.33 2.07
C THR A 82 3.03 -2.94 2.40
N VAL A 83 3.19 -2.07 3.40
CA VAL A 83 4.51 -1.72 3.96
C VAL A 83 4.75 -2.48 5.27
N THR A 84 5.97 -3.00 5.42
CA THR A 84 6.46 -3.62 6.67
C THR A 84 7.78 -2.98 7.08
N LEU A 85 7.99 -2.82 8.39
CA LEU A 85 9.23 -2.31 8.98
C LEU A 85 10.05 -3.46 9.56
N GLY A 86 11.24 -3.67 8.98
CA GLY A 86 12.32 -4.52 9.50
C GLY A 86 13.54 -3.66 9.88
N TRP A 87 14.75 -4.05 9.47
CA TRP A 87 15.94 -3.20 9.59
C TRP A 87 15.89 -1.95 8.67
N LYS A 88 15.08 -2.03 7.62
CA LYS A 88 14.65 -0.92 6.77
C LYS A 88 13.17 -1.10 6.40
N PRO A 89 12.50 -0.09 5.82
CA PRO A 89 11.17 -0.26 5.25
C PRO A 89 11.21 -1.20 4.04
N PHE A 90 10.25 -2.12 3.97
CA PHE A 90 10.02 -3.01 2.84
C PHE A 90 8.59 -2.81 2.33
N ALA A 91 8.42 -2.74 1.01
CA ALA A 91 7.13 -2.77 0.35
C ALA A 91 6.90 -4.18 -0.21
N ASN A 92 5.80 -4.81 0.20
CA ASN A 92 5.37 -6.09 -0.35
C ASN A 92 4.32 -5.79 -1.42
N VAL A 93 4.53 -6.34 -2.62
CA VAL A 93 3.62 -6.24 -3.74
C VAL A 93 3.42 -7.63 -4.31
N ASP A 94 2.19 -8.14 -4.25
CA ASP A 94 1.85 -9.49 -4.70
C ASP A 94 0.73 -9.45 -5.72
N VAL A 95 0.71 -10.40 -6.66
CA VAL A 95 -0.37 -10.57 -7.63
C VAL A 95 -1.56 -11.26 -6.96
N VAL A 96 -2.76 -10.73 -7.18
CA VAL A 96 -4.00 -11.32 -6.65
C VAL A 96 -5.05 -11.45 -7.74
N GLN A 97 -5.97 -12.38 -7.51
CA GLN A 97 -7.07 -12.68 -8.42
C GLN A 97 -8.37 -12.76 -7.62
N LYS A 98 -9.42 -12.14 -8.15
CA LYS A 98 -10.77 -12.18 -7.56
C LYS A 98 -11.74 -12.73 -8.59
N ARG A 99 -12.53 -13.73 -8.20
CA ARG A 99 -13.66 -14.21 -8.99
C ARG A 99 -14.90 -13.42 -8.63
N LEU A 100 -15.63 -12.92 -9.63
CA LEU A 100 -16.94 -12.31 -9.47
C LEU A 100 -18.02 -13.26 -10.03
N ARG A 101 -19.20 -13.20 -9.44
CA ARG A 101 -20.41 -13.92 -9.86
C ARG A 101 -21.53 -12.92 -10.03
#